data_AF-A0A352BEZ0-F1
#
_entry.id   AF-A0A352BEZ0-F1
#
_cell.length_a   1.000
_cell.length_b   1.000
_cell.length_c   1.000
_cell.angle_alpha   90.00
_cell.angle_beta   90.00
_cell.angle_gamma   90.00
#
_symmetry.space_group_name_H-M   'P 1'
#
loop_
_entity.id
_entity.type
_entity.pdbx_description
1 polymer ?
#
loop_
_entity_poly.entity_id
_entity_poly.type
_entity_poly.pdbx_seq_one_letter_code
_entity_poly.pdbx_strand_id
1 'polypeptide(L)'
;DMVPVVISVYEDRTFSFVMKTPPASGLVIKASGVAGGSKKPGTSKVGSITKAQLREIAEKKMPDLSANDVEAAMKIIAGTARSAGIEVK
;
A
#
# COMPACT_ATOMS: atom_id res chain seq x y z
N ASP A 1 4.39 -9.32 7.29
CA ASP A 1 4.40 -8.04 6.57
C ASP A 1 5.82 -7.75 6.13
N MET A 2 6.03 -7.44 4.85
CA MET A 2 7.36 -7.14 4.32
C MET A 2 7.60 -5.63 4.43
N VAL A 3 8.59 -5.24 5.22
CA VAL A 3 8.92 -3.83 5.50
C VAL A 3 10.12 -3.44 4.63
N PRO A 4 9.95 -2.53 3.64
CA PRO A 4 11.05 -2.12 2.80
C PRO A 4 12.04 -1.25 3.58
N VAL A 5 13.33 -1.51 3.39
CA VAL A 5 14.42 -0.75 4.00
C VAL A 5 15.24 -0.12 2.88
N VAL A 6 15.45 1.20 2.98
CA VAL A 6 16.39 1.91 2.11
C VAL A 6 17.70 2.02 2.85
N ILE A 7 18.77 1.46 2.28
CA ILE A 7 20.13 1.54 2.80
C ILE A 7 20.90 2.54 1.94
N SER A 8 21.43 3.58 2.58
CA SER A 8 22.34 4.54 1.97
C SER A 8 23.74 4.29 2.50
N VAL A 9 24.70 4.03 1.61
CA VAL A 9 26.10 3.77 1.95
C VAL A 9 26.94 4.99 1.56
N TYR A 10 27.77 5.46 2.49
CA TYR A 10 28.67 6.60 2.31
C TYR A 10 30.10 6.13 1.99
N GLU A 11 30.96 7.06 1.54
CA GLU A 11 32.34 6.77 1.14
C GLU A 11 33.22 6.22 2.27
N ASP A 12 32.92 6.60 3.51
CA ASP A 12 33.58 6.10 4.72
C ASP A 12 33.09 4.70 5.14
N ARG A 13 32.27 4.05 4.30
CA ARG A 13 31.58 2.78 4.56
C ARG A 13 30.61 2.83 5.73
N THR A 14 30.28 4.02 6.23
CA THR A 14 29.12 4.16 7.10
C THR A 14 27.86 3.96 6.29
N PHE A 15 26.81 3.48 6.94
CA PHE A 15 25.52 3.25 6.30
C PHE A 15 24.41 3.81 7.19
N SER A 16 23.46 4.49 6.57
CA SER A 16 22.19 4.85 7.18
C SER A 16 21.10 3.97 6.59
N PHE A 17 20.17 3.52 7.43
CA PHE A 17 19.02 2.74 6.96
C PHE A 17 17.73 3.38 7.45
N VAL A 18 16.77 3.51 6.53
CA VAL A 18 15.43 4.03 6.83
C VAL A 18 14.42 2.92 6.56
N MET A 19 13.71 2.52 7.62
CA MET A 19 12.59 1.59 7.52
C MET A 19 11.34 2.37 7.08
N LYS A 20 10.72 1.96 5.98
CA LYS A 20 9.46 2.54 5.49
C LYS A 20 8.28 1.65 5.87
N THR A 21 7.07 2.17 5.87
CA THR A 21 5.88 1.32 6.06
C THR A 21 5.72 0.28 4.95
N PRO A 22 5.02 -0.83 5.25
CA PRO A 22 4.72 -1.87 4.27
C PRO A 22 4.10 -1.29 2.99
N PRO A 23 4.40 -1.87 1.81
CA PRO A 23 3.87 -1.41 0.54
C PRO A 23 2.34 -1.44 0.52
N ALA A 24 1.71 -0.45 -0.13
CA ALA A 24 0.25 -0.34 -0.20
C ALA A 24 -0.40 -1.58 -0.82
N SER A 25 0.23 -2.16 -1.85
CA SER A 25 -0.23 -3.40 -2.50
C SER A 25 -0.33 -4.56 -1.52
N GLY A 26 0.67 -4.75 -0.66
CA GLY A 26 0.67 -5.80 0.36
C GLY A 26 -0.43 -5.60 1.40
N LEU A 27 -0.63 -4.36 1.86
CA LEU A 27 -1.70 -4.04 2.83
C LEU A 27 -3.10 -4.24 2.24
N VAL A 28 -3.30 -3.86 0.98
CA VAL A 28 -4.57 -3.99 0.28
C VAL A 28 -4.90 -5.47 -0.04
N ILE A 29 -3.91 -6.27 -0.43
CA ILE A 29 -4.05 -7.73 -0.63
C ILE A 29 -4.41 -8.41 0.69
N LYS A 30 -3.74 -8.05 1.79
CA LYS A 30 -4.02 -8.59 3.12
C LYS A 30 -5.43 -8.23 3.60
N ALA A 31 -5.86 -6.98 3.39
CA ALA A 31 -7.20 -6.54 3.79
C ALA A 31 -8.33 -7.13 2.93
N SER A 32 -8.05 -7.51 1.68
CA SER A 32 -9.01 -8.19 0.79
C SER A 32 -9.05 -9.71 0.98
N GLY A 33 -8.14 -10.29 1.78
CA GLY A 33 -8.12 -11.72 2.08
C GLY A 33 -7.66 -12.61 0.91
N VAL A 34 -7.04 -12.04 -0.11
CA VAL A 34 -6.58 -12.77 -1.31
C VAL A 34 -5.10 -13.12 -1.20
N ALA A 35 -4.69 -14.26 -1.76
CA ALA A 35 -3.29 -14.70 -1.74
C ALA A 35 -2.40 -13.93 -2.75
N GLY A 36 -2.99 -13.20 -3.70
CA GLY A 36 -2.27 -12.45 -4.72
C GLY A 36 -3.17 -11.48 -5.50
N GLY A 37 -2.54 -10.52 -6.19
CA GLY A 37 -3.23 -9.55 -7.04
C GLY A 37 -3.76 -10.15 -8.35
N SER A 38 -4.65 -9.42 -9.03
CA SER A 38 -5.24 -9.86 -10.29
C SER A 38 -4.19 -9.96 -11.42
N LYS A 39 -4.19 -11.07 -12.15
CA LYS A 39 -3.36 -11.25 -13.36
C LYS A 39 -3.86 -10.42 -14.55
N LYS A 40 -5.11 -9.95 -14.51
CA LYS A 40 -5.72 -9.04 -15.50
C LYS A 40 -6.50 -7.93 -14.78
N PRO A 41 -5.79 -6.87 -14.32
CA PRO A 41 -6.42 -5.72 -13.67
C PRO A 41 -7.50 -5.11 -14.58
N GLY A 42 -8.69 -4.85 -14.04
CA GLY A 42 -9.83 -4.29 -14.78
C GLY A 42 -10.80 -5.31 -15.38
N THR A 43 -10.35 -6.52 -15.72
CA THR A 43 -11.23 -7.58 -16.26
C THR A 43 -11.63 -8.61 -15.19
N SER A 44 -10.68 -9.05 -14.36
CA SER A 44 -10.95 -9.97 -13.24
C SER A 44 -10.74 -9.25 -11.92
N LYS A 45 -11.82 -9.02 -11.18
CA LYS A 45 -11.77 -8.52 -9.80
C LYS A 45 -11.51 -9.72 -8.88
N VAL A 46 -10.41 -9.71 -8.15
CA VAL A 46 -9.98 -10.87 -7.33
C VAL A 46 -10.37 -10.74 -5.86
N GLY A 47 -10.85 -9.57 -5.42
CA GLY A 47 -11.32 -9.35 -4.06
C GLY A 47 -11.99 -7.98 -3.90
N SER A 48 -12.52 -7.71 -2.71
CA SER A 48 -13.07 -6.40 -2.37
C SER A 48 -12.65 -5.96 -0.97
N ILE A 49 -12.47 -4.66 -0.79
CA ILE A 49 -12.23 -4.02 0.51
C ILE A 49 -13.31 -2.99 0.80
N THR A 50 -13.62 -2.81 2.08
CA THR A 50 -14.57 -1.78 2.53
C THR A 50 -13.90 -0.41 2.66
N LYS A 51 -14.68 0.67 2.58
CA LYS A 51 -14.20 2.03 2.90
C LYS A 51 -13.54 2.14 4.28
N ALA A 52 -14.03 1.42 5.28
CA ALA A 52 -13.45 1.41 6.62
C ALA A 52 -12.02 0.85 6.62
N GLN A 53 -11.82 -0.32 5.98
CA GLN A 53 -10.49 -0.92 5.83
C GLN A 53 -9.55 -0.03 5.00
N LEU A 54 -10.07 0.61 3.96
CA LEU A 54 -9.30 1.52 3.14
C LEU A 54 -8.82 2.74 3.94
N ARG A 55 -9.65 3.25 4.86
CA ARG A 55 -9.27 4.33 5.79
C ARG A 55 -8.19 3.88 6.76
N GLU A 56 -8.32 2.71 7.38
CA GLU A 56 -7.29 2.17 8.27
C GLU A 56 -5.93 1.98 7.58
N ILE A 57 -5.94 1.52 6.33
CA ILE A 57 -4.72 1.39 5.51
C ILE A 57 -4.13 2.77 5.20
N ALA A 58 -4.99 3.74 4.85
CA ALA A 58 -4.57 5.10 4.58
C ALA A 58 -3.95 5.77 5.81
N GLU A 59 -4.54 5.61 6.99
CA GLU A 59 -4.02 6.15 8.25
C GLU A 59 -2.69 5.49 8.64
N LYS A 60 -2.57 4.17 8.51
CA LYS A 60 -1.30 3.45 8.76
C LYS A 60 -0.19 3.87 7.81
N LYS A 61 -0.52 4.22 6.58
CA LYS A 61 0.45 4.59 5.54
C LYS A 61 0.66 6.11 5.42
N MET A 62 -0.14 6.91 6.13
CA MET A 62 -0.07 8.37 6.14
C MET A 62 1.34 8.93 6.34
N PRO A 63 2.18 8.42 7.27
CA PRO A 63 3.53 8.97 7.47
C PRO A 63 4.48 8.77 6.27
N ASP A 64 4.18 7.84 5.37
CA ASP A 64 4.97 7.58 4.15
C ASP A 64 4.28 8.04 2.87
N LEU A 65 3.06 8.57 2.96
CA LEU A 65 2.32 9.09 1.83
C LEU A 65 2.56 10.59 1.70
N SER A 66 2.64 11.07 0.46
CA SER A 66 2.62 12.51 0.16
C SER A 66 1.21 13.11 0.22
N ALA A 67 0.32 12.55 1.04
CA ALA A 67 -1.07 12.96 1.14
C ALA A 67 -1.21 14.07 2.17
N ASN A 68 -1.98 15.10 1.83
CA ASN A 68 -2.25 16.22 2.75
C ASN A 68 -3.37 15.88 3.75
N ASP A 69 -4.36 15.10 3.30
CA ASP A 69 -5.54 14.73 4.08
C ASP A 69 -5.79 13.22 4.01
N VAL A 70 -6.53 12.70 5.00
CA VAL A 70 -6.94 11.29 5.05
C VAL A 70 -7.74 10.90 3.80
N GLU A 71 -8.56 11.80 3.25
CA GLU A 71 -9.28 11.54 2.00
C GLU A 71 -8.36 11.40 0.78
N ALA A 72 -7.30 12.22 0.71
CA ALA A 72 -6.30 12.11 -0.33
C ALA A 72 -5.52 10.80 -0.20
N ALA A 73 -5.16 10.41 1.03
CA ALA A 73 -4.50 9.13 1.31
C ALA A 73 -5.41 7.95 0.90
N MET A 74 -6.70 8.00 1.25
CA MET A 74 -7.71 7.04 0.81
C MET A 74 -7.76 6.93 -0.73
N LYS A 75 -7.72 8.06 -1.45
CA LYS A 75 -7.74 8.06 -2.92
C LYS A 75 -6.50 7.40 -3.52
N ILE A 76 -5.32 7.61 -2.92
CA ILE A 76 -4.06 6.97 -3.35
C ILE A 76 -4.12 5.45 -3.13
N ILE A 77 -4.60 5.02 -1.97
CA ILE A 77 -4.80 3.60 -1.66
C ILE A 77 -5.86 2.98 -2.58
N ALA A 78 -6.94 3.69 -2.89
CA ALA A 78 -7.98 3.24 -3.82
C ALA A 78 -7.43 3.06 -5.24
N GLY A 79 -6.54 3.93 -5.70
CA GLY A 79 -5.82 3.76 -6.96
C GLY A 79 -4.99 2.47 -6.99
N THR A 80 -4.29 2.19 -5.89
CA THR A 80 -3.51 0.95 -5.73
C THR A 80 -4.40 -0.29 -5.68
N ALA A 81 -5.57 -0.22 -5.04
CA ALA A 81 -6.53 -1.32 -5.03
C ALA A 81 -7.06 -1.60 -6.44
N ARG A 82 -7.41 -0.57 -7.21
CA ARG A 82 -7.87 -0.73 -8.60
C ARG A 82 -6.80 -1.36 -9.50
N SER A 83 -5.54 -0.93 -9.39
CA SER A 83 -4.44 -1.51 -10.19
C SER A 83 -4.12 -2.95 -9.78
N ALA A 84 -4.37 -3.32 -8.51
CA ALA A 84 -4.29 -4.70 -8.03
C ALA A 84 -5.50 -5.56 -8.42
N GLY A 85 -6.54 -4.98 -9.05
CA GLY A 85 -7.79 -5.66 -9.38
C GLY A 85 -8.68 -5.96 -8.16
N ILE A 86 -8.61 -5.11 -7.14
CA ILE A 86 -9.42 -5.18 -5.92
C ILE A 86 -10.46 -4.07 -5.96
N GLU A 87 -11.73 -4.44 -5.74
CA GLU A 87 -12.84 -3.49 -5.75
C GLU A 87 -13.02 -2.82 -4.39
N VAL A 88 -13.18 -1.50 -4.39
CA VAL A 88 -13.50 -0.74 -3.17
C VAL A 88 -15.02 -0.58 -3.10
N LYS A 89 -15.63 -1.07 -2.01
CA LYS A 89 -17.06 -0.92 -1.71
C LYS A 89 -17.28 0.04 -0.53
#